data_AF-A0A5Q4BWM7-F1
#
_entry.id   AF-A0A5Q4BWM7-F1
#
_cell.length_a   1.000
_cell.length_b   1.000
_cell.length_c   1.000
_cell.angle_alpha   90.00
_cell.angle_beta   90.00
_cell.angle_gamma   90.00
#
_symmetry.space_group_name_H-M   'P 1'
#
loop_
_entity.id
_entity.type
_entity.pdbx_description
1 polymer ?
#
loop_
_entity_poly.entity_id
_entity_poly.type
_entity_poly.pdbx_seq_one_letter_code
_entity_poly.pdbx_strand_id
1 'polypeptide(L)'
;MNAPDRFELFLLGDGEKKIEEKVFSGMSNTSDFIIKKEDHTLGNLLSEHLKAHKNMFIRVQTDGSITAKEALVQVIKKLMQDLSHLSREFTREFELRRMVEAGRSNQQGQ
;
A
#
# COMPACT_ATOMS: atom_id res chain seq x y z
N MET A 1 -14.78 -10.17 29.82
CA MET A 1 -13.33 -10.16 29.56
C MET A 1 -13.08 -11.22 28.49
N ASN A 2 -13.25 -10.86 27.22
CA ASN A 2 -13.07 -11.71 26.01
C ASN A 2 -12.61 -10.82 24.82
N ALA A 3 -12.02 -9.66 25.13
CA ALA A 3 -11.53 -8.77 24.10
C ALA A 3 -10.16 -9.28 23.66
N PRO A 4 -9.92 -9.43 22.34
CA PRO A 4 -8.61 -9.82 21.85
C PRO A 4 -7.55 -8.77 22.19
N ASP A 5 -6.30 -9.22 22.28
CA ASP A 5 -5.20 -8.32 22.55
C ASP A 5 -4.94 -7.38 21.36
N ARG A 6 -4.61 -6.11 21.66
CA ARG A 6 -4.43 -5.10 20.60
C ARG A 6 -3.30 -5.41 19.63
N PHE A 7 -2.28 -6.13 20.08
CA PHE A 7 -1.15 -6.50 19.23
C PHE A 7 -1.56 -7.50 18.14
N GLU A 8 -2.63 -8.28 18.35
CA GLU A 8 -3.18 -9.21 17.37
C GLU A 8 -3.74 -8.51 16.14
N LEU A 9 -3.88 -7.18 16.15
CA LEU A 9 -4.36 -6.40 15.00
C LEU A 9 -3.29 -6.26 13.90
N PHE A 10 -2.00 -6.29 14.27
CA PHE A 10 -0.89 -6.04 13.34
C PHE A 10 0.22 -7.10 13.40
N LEU A 11 0.29 -7.91 14.46
CA LEU A 11 1.20 -9.05 14.55
C LEU A 11 0.54 -10.32 14.01
N LEU A 12 1.30 -11.06 13.20
CA LEU A 12 0.92 -12.39 12.73
C LEU A 12 1.06 -13.40 13.87
N GLY A 13 0.14 -14.35 13.94
CA GLY A 13 0.28 -15.50 14.82
C GLY A 13 1.32 -16.51 14.32
N ASP A 14 1.63 -17.50 15.16
CA ASP A 14 2.57 -18.56 14.80
C ASP A 14 2.10 -19.33 13.56
N GLY A 15 2.97 -19.40 12.55
CA GLY A 15 2.69 -20.07 11.27
C GLY A 15 1.78 -19.30 10.32
N GLU A 16 1.28 -18.11 10.68
CA GLU A 16 0.47 -17.29 9.78
C GLU A 16 1.33 -16.61 8.71
N LYS A 17 0.93 -16.78 7.44
CA LYS A 17 1.52 -16.00 6.34
C LYS A 17 0.85 -14.64 6.25
N LYS A 18 1.64 -13.59 5.97
CA LYS A 18 1.12 -12.24 5.74
C LYS A 18 0.13 -12.19 4.57
N ILE A 19 0.45 -12.92 3.50
CA ILE A 19 -0.35 -12.99 2.27
C ILE A 19 -0.58 -14.46 1.93
N GLU A 20 -1.84 -14.80 1.66
CA GLU A 20 -2.24 -16.09 1.11
C GLU A 20 -2.90 -15.88 -0.25
N GLU A 21 -2.45 -16.63 -1.25
CA GLU A 21 -3.07 -16.67 -2.58
C GLU A 21 -3.93 -17.93 -2.71
N LYS A 22 -5.15 -17.77 -3.20
CA LYS A 22 -6.07 -18.86 -3.53
C LYS A 22 -6.53 -18.69 -4.97
N VAL A 23 -6.18 -19.65 -5.83
CA VAL A 23 -6.66 -19.65 -7.22
C VAL A 23 -8.19 -19.77 -7.21
N PHE A 24 -8.86 -18.86 -7.90
CA PHE A 24 -10.32 -18.84 -7.97
C PHE A 24 -10.79 -19.62 -9.20
N SER A 25 -11.22 -20.86 -9.00
CA SER A 25 -11.62 -21.77 -10.09
C SER A 25 -12.92 -21.37 -10.82
N GLY A 26 -13.69 -20.41 -10.30
CA GLY A 26 -14.93 -19.94 -10.93
C GLY A 26 -14.71 -19.02 -12.14
N MET A 27 -13.47 -18.63 -12.44
CA MET A 27 -13.13 -17.71 -13.51
C MET A 27 -11.69 -17.92 -13.98
N SER A 28 -11.42 -17.78 -15.27
CA SER A 28 -10.07 -17.94 -15.82
C SER A 28 -9.13 -16.83 -15.35
N ASN A 29 -7.86 -17.19 -15.11
CA ASN A 29 -6.77 -16.27 -14.77
C ASN A 29 -7.06 -15.38 -13.56
N THR A 30 -7.72 -15.94 -12.54
CA THR A 30 -8.17 -15.22 -11.36
C THR A 30 -7.62 -15.85 -10.08
N SER A 31 -7.12 -15.00 -9.18
CA SER A 31 -6.72 -15.38 -7.82
C SER A 31 -7.32 -14.43 -6.78
N ASP A 32 -7.66 -14.99 -5.62
CA ASP A 32 -7.99 -14.26 -4.40
C ASP A 32 -6.74 -14.12 -3.52
N PHE A 33 -6.45 -12.89 -3.12
CA PHE A 33 -5.38 -12.59 -2.17
C PHE A 33 -5.98 -12.15 -0.83
N ILE A 34 -5.57 -12.85 0.22
CA ILE A 34 -5.92 -12.53 1.61
C ILE A 34 -4.69 -11.91 2.25
N ILE A 35 -4.79 -10.64 2.64
CA ILE A 35 -3.72 -9.93 3.34
C ILE A 35 -4.08 -9.88 4.82
N LYS A 36 -3.36 -10.60 5.68
CA LYS A 36 -3.65 -10.69 7.11
C LYS A 36 -3.07 -9.50 7.87
N LYS A 37 -3.76 -9.11 8.95
CA LYS A 37 -3.27 -8.09 9.90
C LYS A 37 -2.93 -6.76 9.22
N GLU A 38 -3.75 -6.41 8.25
CA GLU A 38 -3.77 -5.11 7.56
C GLU A 38 -5.20 -4.59 7.69
N ASP A 39 -5.41 -3.33 7.38
CA ASP A 39 -6.72 -2.71 7.45
C ASP A 39 -7.15 -2.11 6.10
N HIS A 40 -8.20 -1.29 6.15
CA HIS A 40 -8.75 -0.64 4.98
C HIS A 40 -7.77 0.33 4.31
N THR A 41 -6.69 0.75 4.96
CA THR A 41 -5.68 1.65 4.38
C THR A 41 -5.03 0.99 3.17
N LEU A 42 -4.42 -0.19 3.38
CA LEU A 42 -3.78 -0.93 2.31
C LEU A 42 -4.81 -1.52 1.33
N GLY A 43 -5.93 -2.02 1.85
CA GLY A 43 -7.01 -2.58 1.04
C GLY A 43 -7.57 -1.59 0.03
N ASN A 44 -7.87 -0.36 0.45
CA ASN A 44 -8.38 0.68 -0.45
C ASN A 44 -7.31 1.13 -1.45
N LEU A 45 -6.08 1.36 -0.99
CA LEU A 45 -4.98 1.77 -1.87
C LEU A 45 -4.78 0.77 -3.02
N LEU A 46 -4.72 -0.53 -2.71
CA LEU A 46 -4.56 -1.57 -3.71
C LEU A 46 -5.79 -1.71 -4.59
N SER A 47 -7.00 -1.66 -4.01
CA SER A 47 -8.26 -1.79 -4.76
C SER A 47 -8.43 -0.67 -5.79
N GLU A 48 -8.07 0.57 -5.45
CA GLU A 48 -8.12 1.71 -6.39
C GLU A 48 -7.18 1.52 -7.58
N HIS A 49 -5.97 1.02 -7.34
CA HIS A 49 -4.96 0.86 -8.39
C HIS A 49 -5.19 -0.39 -9.25
N LEU A 50 -5.80 -1.43 -8.68
CA LEU A 50 -6.22 -2.63 -9.39
C LEU A 50 -7.62 -2.50 -10.02
N LYS A 51 -8.35 -1.41 -9.75
CA LYS A 51 -9.78 -1.25 -10.08
C LYS A 51 -10.64 -2.41 -9.56
N ALA A 52 -10.27 -2.95 -8.39
CA ALA A 52 -10.97 -4.03 -7.72
C ALA A 52 -12.02 -3.49 -6.75
N HIS A 53 -12.92 -4.36 -6.29
CA HIS A 53 -13.87 -4.02 -5.23
C HIS A 53 -13.14 -3.74 -3.92
N LYS A 54 -13.52 -2.66 -3.23
CA LYS A 54 -12.95 -2.24 -1.93
C LYS A 54 -13.16 -3.33 -0.88
N ASN A 55 -12.14 -4.14 -0.59
CA ASN A 55 -12.14 -5.13 0.49
C ASN A 55 -10.70 -5.55 0.85
N MET A 56 -10.50 -6.08 2.07
CA MET A 56 -9.25 -6.78 2.44
C MET A 56 -9.05 -8.10 1.68
N PHE A 57 -10.10 -8.56 1.00
CA PHE A 57 -10.07 -9.65 0.04
C PHE A 57 -9.92 -9.05 -1.35
N ILE A 58 -8.74 -9.22 -1.94
CA ILE A 58 -8.43 -8.67 -3.25
C ILE A 58 -8.54 -9.80 -4.26
N ARG A 59 -9.61 -9.78 -5.05
CA ARG A 59 -9.75 -10.64 -6.22
C ARG A 59 -9.14 -9.94 -7.42
N VAL A 60 -8.17 -10.59 -8.06
CA VAL A 60 -7.52 -10.08 -9.27
C VAL A 60 -7.78 -11.05 -10.40
N GLN A 61 -8.40 -10.55 -11.46
CA GLN A 61 -8.53 -11.24 -12.75
C GLN A 61 -7.63 -10.54 -13.77
N THR A 62 -7.02 -11.33 -14.65
CA THR A 62 -6.21 -10.85 -15.77
C THR A 62 -6.75 -11.40 -17.10
N ASP A 63 -6.29 -10.84 -18.20
CA ASP A 63 -6.56 -11.37 -19.56
C ASP A 63 -5.74 -12.63 -19.89
N GLY A 64 -4.83 -13.05 -18.99
CA GLY A 64 -3.94 -14.19 -19.18
C GLY A 64 -2.57 -13.83 -19.79
N SER A 65 -2.31 -12.56 -20.11
CA SER A 65 -0.98 -12.10 -20.54
C SER A 65 0.05 -12.15 -19.39
N ILE A 66 -0.43 -11.93 -18.16
CA ILE A 66 0.33 -12.06 -16.92
C ILE A 66 -0.56 -12.78 -15.89
N THR A 67 0.06 -13.35 -14.87
CA THR A 67 -0.68 -13.96 -13.75
C THR A 67 -1.28 -12.89 -12.83
N ALA A 68 -2.33 -13.26 -12.09
CA ALA A 68 -2.95 -12.40 -11.07
C ALA A 68 -1.93 -11.92 -10.02
N LYS A 69 -0.97 -12.78 -9.66
CA LYS A 69 0.14 -12.45 -8.75
C LYS A 69 1.07 -11.41 -9.35
N GLU A 70 1.46 -11.56 -10.61
CA GLU A 70 2.32 -10.60 -11.30
C GLU A 70 1.63 -9.23 -11.39
N ALA A 71 0.34 -9.19 -11.73
CA ALA A 71 -0.44 -7.96 -11.76
C ALA A 71 -0.43 -7.24 -10.40
N LEU A 72 -0.68 -7.97 -9.30
CA LEU A 72 -0.62 -7.42 -7.95
C LEU A 72 0.78 -6.87 -7.61
N VAL A 73 1.83 -7.62 -7.92
CA VAL A 73 3.22 -7.20 -7.66
C VAL A 73 3.60 -5.97 -8.47
N GLN A 74 3.17 -5.87 -9.74
CA GLN A 74 3.43 -4.70 -10.57
C GLN A 74 2.78 -3.44 -9.99
N VAL A 75 1.53 -3.54 -9.53
CA VAL A 75 0.83 -2.42 -8.88
C VAL A 75 1.55 -1.99 -7.60
N ILE A 76 1.96 -2.94 -6.74
CA ILE A 76 2.71 -2.62 -5.52
C ILE A 76 4.03 -1.92 -5.85
N LYS A 77 4.79 -2.42 -6.83
CA LYS A 77 6.05 -1.78 -7.25
C LYS A 77 5.83 -0.36 -7.77
N LYS A 78 4.77 -0.14 -8.54
CA LYS A 78 4.40 1.20 -9.02
C LYS A 78 4.07 2.13 -7.85
N LEU A 79 3.22 1.69 -6.93
CA LEU A 79 2.87 2.46 -5.73
C LEU A 79 4.09 2.85 -4.88
N MET A 80 5.05 1.92 -4.72
CA MET A 80 6.30 2.21 -4.02
C MET A 80 7.11 3.29 -4.75
N GLN A 81 7.16 3.27 -6.07
CA GLN A 81 7.84 4.29 -6.87
C GLN A 81 7.16 5.65 -6.73
N ASP A 82 5.83 5.69 -6.82
CA ASP A 82 5.04 6.91 -6.72
C ASP A 82 5.19 7.57 -5.34
N LEU A 83 5.08 6.78 -4.26
CA LEU A 83 5.29 7.27 -2.88
C LEU A 83 6.73 7.71 -2.63
N SER A 84 7.71 7.00 -3.19
CA SER A 84 9.12 7.40 -3.09
C SER A 84 9.39 8.71 -3.83
N HIS A 85 8.74 8.92 -4.97
CA HIS A 85 8.83 10.18 -5.70
C HIS A 85 8.19 11.33 -4.90
N LEU A 86 6.97 11.12 -4.39
CA LEU A 86 6.28 12.09 -3.54
C LEU A 86 7.12 12.47 -2.32
N SER A 87 7.71 11.49 -1.63
CA SER A 87 8.58 11.74 -0.47
C SER A 87 9.77 12.63 -0.83
N ARG A 88 10.45 12.38 -1.96
CA ARG A 88 11.59 13.20 -2.40
C ARG A 88 11.17 14.62 -2.75
N GLU A 89 10.11 14.79 -3.53
CA GLU A 89 9.64 16.13 -3.90
C GLU A 89 9.16 16.91 -2.68
N PHE A 90 8.46 16.25 -1.76
CA PHE A 90 8.04 16.87 -0.50
C PHE A 90 9.24 17.33 0.33
N THR A 91 10.24 16.47 0.56
CA THR A 91 11.45 16.83 1.32
C THR A 91 12.21 17.98 0.65
N ARG A 92 12.35 17.96 -0.67
CA ARG A 92 13.01 19.01 -1.43
C ARG A 92 12.31 20.36 -1.23
N GLU A 93 11.00 20.41 -1.46
CA GLU A 93 10.22 21.64 -1.32
C GLU A 93 10.21 22.15 0.13
N PHE A 94 10.12 21.23 1.10
CA PHE A 94 10.16 21.57 2.51
C PHE A 94 11.48 22.24 2.92
N GLU A 95 12.62 21.66 2.51
CA GLU A 95 13.94 22.24 2.82
C GLU A 95 14.17 23.58 2.11
N LEU A 96 13.72 23.72 0.86
CA LEU A 96 13.80 25.00 0.13
C LEU A 96 13.03 26.11 0.86
N ARG A 97 11.81 25.82 1.34
CA ARG A 97 11.01 26.80 2.10
C ARG A 97 11.67 27.20 3.41
N ARG A 98 12.21 26.23 4.15
CA ARG A 98 12.95 26.48 5.40
C ARG A 98 14.14 27.41 5.19
N MET A 99 14.91 27.22 4.12
CA MET A 99 16.05 28.09 3.79
C MET A 99 15.61 29.53 3.47
N VAL A 100 14.52 29.69 2.71
CA VAL A 100 13.97 31.02 2.39
C VAL A 100 13.49 31.74 3.66
N GLU A 101 12.82 31.05 4.57
CA GLU A 101 12.36 31.62 5.85
C GLU A 101 13.52 32.05 6.75
N ALA A 102 14.57 31.22 6.87
CA ALA A 102 15.78 31.56 7.62
C ALA A 102 16.56 32.75 7.01
N GLY A 103 16.53 32.90 5.68
CA GLY A 103 17.12 34.05 5.01
C GLY A 103 16.38 35.37 5.29
N ARG A 104 15.04 35.32 5.44
CA ARG A 104 14.20 36.50 5.73
C ARG A 104 14.36 37.01 7.16
N SER A 105 14.48 36.11 8.14
CA SER A 105 14.71 36.50 9.54
C SER A 105 16.07 37.20 9.73
N ASN A 106 17.09 36.82 8.96
CA ASN A 106 18.39 37.49 8.99
C ASN A 106 18.40 38.89 8.35
N GLN A 107 17.46 39.20 7.45
CA GLN A 107 17.37 40.53 6.81
C GLN A 107 16.57 41.55 7.63
N GLN A 108 15.69 41.13 8.53
CA GLN A 108 14.92 42.03 9.41
C GLN A 108 15.67 42.41 10.70
N GLY A 109 16.82 41.78 10.97
CA GLY A 109 17.68 42.05 12.13
C GLY A 109 18.87 42.98 11.87
N GLN A 110 18.95 43.61 10.69
CA GLN A 110 19.93 44.66 10.35
C GLN A 110 19.23 46.00 10.10
#